data_AF-A0A520I5G8-F1
#
_entry.id   AF-A0A520I5G8-F1
#
_cell.length_a   1.000
_cell.length_b   1.000
_cell.length_c   1.000
_cell.angle_alpha   90.00
_cell.angle_beta   90.00
_cell.angle_gamma   90.00
#
_symmetry.space_group_name_H-M   'P 1'
#
loop_
_entity.id
_entity.type
_entity.pdbx_description
1 polymer ?
#
loop_
_entity_poly.entity_id
_entity_poly.type
_entity_poly.pdbx_seq_one_letter_code
_entity_poly.pdbx_strand_id
1 'polypeptide(L)'
;MKAILNHLFEYKTLTTAQAKEVLLGITQGQYNQSQVAAFLTVYMMRSIRVEELEGFRDAMLELCLPVDLSGYDAMDVCGTGGDGKDTFNISTLSAFVVAGAGQRVAKHGNHGVSSLTGSSTVMERLGYKFTNDIGELQRKIETAGICFLHAPLFHPAMKNVGPIRKELGVKTFFNVLGPMVNPSRPNKQLVGVYSLELARLYAYLYQQTDKQFMVLHSLDGYDEVSLTGPFKAITHHTELMLNPVDIGFERLSAEALSGGKTAEESAQIFMNVLNNEATSAQTQAVLANAAMALLAAGKAATNEEAVAKVNEIKGRSADKSLIVLLDNDNKLQSYVTEIPDVAYELIEYAEKPMTIIFSGAKNLAKNVINVDGSVGIRVVKNEFCEQLLQRFRKPIVSTSANISGEPTPKFFDEISEDIKDAVDYVVDYNQEDLTEKKPSTIIKLGPSGQFEFIRK
;
A
#
# COMPACT_ATOMS: atom_id res chain seq x y z
N MET A 1 8.80 27.73 -26.95
CA MET A 1 9.76 27.76 -25.82
C MET A 1 10.16 29.16 -25.33
N LYS A 2 10.66 30.10 -26.16
CA LYS A 2 11.18 31.40 -25.66
C LYS A 2 10.26 32.12 -24.67
N ALA A 3 8.97 32.24 -24.99
CA ALA A 3 7.98 32.87 -24.11
C ALA A 3 7.82 32.12 -22.76
N ILE A 4 7.81 30.79 -22.80
CA ILE A 4 7.73 29.94 -21.60
C ILE A 4 8.95 30.14 -20.70
N LEU A 5 10.16 30.12 -21.28
CA LEU A 5 11.39 30.35 -20.51
C LEU A 5 11.41 31.74 -19.87
N ASN A 6 11.06 32.80 -20.61
CA ASN A 6 10.98 34.15 -20.05
C ASN A 6 9.98 34.23 -18.88
N HIS A 7 8.80 33.63 -19.02
CA HIS A 7 7.80 33.56 -17.95
C HIS A 7 8.35 32.84 -16.71
N LEU A 8 9.04 31.71 -16.92
CA LEU A 8 9.65 30.91 -15.85
C LEU A 8 10.84 31.61 -15.18
N PHE A 9 11.64 32.37 -15.92
CA PHE A 9 12.77 33.15 -15.39
C PHE A 9 12.32 34.31 -14.50
N GLU A 10 11.07 34.76 -14.63
CA GLU A 10 10.43 35.71 -13.72
C GLU A 10 9.82 35.02 -12.47
N TYR A 11 10.20 33.77 -12.18
CA TYR A 11 9.69 32.95 -11.08
C TYR A 11 8.18 32.66 -11.13
N LYS A 12 7.54 32.88 -12.28
CA LYS A 12 6.14 32.53 -12.49
C LYS A 12 6.01 31.02 -12.75
N THR A 13 4.83 30.49 -12.48
CA THR A 13 4.50 29.07 -12.61
C THR A 13 3.63 28.83 -13.83
N LEU A 14 3.63 27.59 -14.32
CA LEU A 14 2.71 27.16 -15.38
C LEU A 14 1.42 26.62 -14.74
N THR A 15 0.31 26.82 -15.45
CA THR A 15 -0.94 26.10 -15.16
C THR A 15 -0.82 24.63 -15.61
N THR A 16 -1.71 23.76 -15.12
CA THR A 16 -1.78 22.34 -15.55
C THR A 16 -1.81 22.19 -17.07
N ALA A 17 -2.64 22.99 -17.76
CA ALA A 17 -2.74 22.95 -19.22
C ALA A 17 -1.43 23.38 -19.92
N GLN A 18 -0.80 24.44 -19.45
CA GLN A 18 0.47 24.92 -20.00
C GLN A 18 1.61 23.91 -19.76
N ALA A 19 1.71 23.34 -18.56
CA ALA A 19 2.72 22.33 -18.24
C ALA A 19 2.56 21.09 -19.15
N LYS A 20 1.32 20.63 -19.35
CA LYS A 20 0.98 19.54 -20.26
C LYS A 20 1.43 19.84 -21.69
N GLU A 21 1.01 20.98 -22.25
CA GLU A 21 1.34 21.38 -23.62
C GLU A 21 2.86 21.49 -23.84
N VAL A 22 3.59 22.05 -22.87
CA VAL A 22 5.04 22.14 -22.96
C VAL A 22 5.68 20.77 -23.02
N LEU A 23 5.26 19.81 -22.19
CA LEU A 23 5.86 18.48 -22.20
C LEU A 23 5.51 17.67 -23.47
N LEU A 24 4.30 17.82 -24.00
CA LEU A 24 3.93 17.29 -25.31
C LEU A 24 4.83 17.86 -26.42
N GLY A 25 5.06 19.18 -26.42
CA GLY A 25 5.97 19.81 -27.39
C GLY A 25 7.41 19.35 -27.28
N ILE A 26 7.93 19.17 -26.05
CA ILE A 26 9.28 18.63 -25.79
C ILE A 26 9.41 17.23 -26.39
N THR A 27 8.46 16.36 -26.09
CA THR A 27 8.49 14.95 -26.52
C THR A 27 8.18 14.75 -28.00
N GLN A 28 7.53 15.71 -28.65
CA GLN A 28 7.33 15.73 -30.10
C GLN A 28 8.50 16.36 -30.88
N GLY A 29 9.55 16.82 -30.19
CA GLY A 29 10.71 17.43 -30.82
C GLY A 29 10.49 18.85 -31.35
N GLN A 30 9.47 19.55 -30.84
CA GLN A 30 9.17 20.94 -31.23
C GLN A 30 10.22 21.96 -30.70
N TYR A 31 11.07 21.53 -29.77
CA TYR A 31 12.09 22.34 -29.12
C TYR A 31 13.47 21.71 -29.27
N ASN A 32 14.50 22.55 -29.40
CA ASN A 32 15.87 22.07 -29.50
C ASN A 32 16.44 21.65 -28.13
N GLN A 33 17.56 20.92 -28.14
CA GLN A 33 18.16 20.38 -26.91
C GLN A 33 18.52 21.46 -25.89
N SER A 34 19.08 22.61 -26.32
CA SER A 34 19.45 23.72 -25.43
C SER A 34 18.23 24.33 -24.74
N GLN A 35 17.12 24.46 -25.46
CA GLN A 35 15.84 24.93 -24.95
C GLN A 35 15.25 23.99 -23.90
N VAL A 36 15.30 22.69 -24.17
CA VAL A 36 14.83 21.66 -23.21
C VAL A 36 15.73 21.62 -21.98
N ALA A 37 17.06 21.67 -22.15
CA ALA A 37 18.00 21.75 -21.04
C ALA A 37 17.74 22.97 -20.15
N ALA A 38 17.58 24.16 -20.75
CA ALA A 38 17.25 25.38 -20.00
C ALA A 38 15.92 25.24 -19.24
N PHE A 39 14.89 24.63 -19.85
CA PHE A 39 13.62 24.37 -19.20
C PHE A 39 13.76 23.41 -18.00
N LEU A 40 14.51 22.32 -18.15
CA LEU A 40 14.78 21.37 -17.06
C LEU A 40 15.53 22.04 -15.91
N THR A 41 16.52 22.89 -16.22
CA THR A 41 17.31 23.63 -15.22
C THR A 41 16.43 24.54 -14.36
N VAL A 42 15.37 25.16 -14.89
CA VAL A 42 14.44 25.96 -14.07
C VAL A 42 13.91 25.14 -12.89
N TYR A 43 13.43 23.93 -13.14
CA TYR A 43 12.89 23.04 -12.10
C TYR A 43 13.96 22.38 -11.22
N MET A 44 15.24 22.58 -11.54
CA MET A 44 16.34 22.27 -10.63
C MET A 44 16.66 23.44 -9.70
N MET A 45 16.38 24.68 -10.13
CA MET A 45 16.61 25.90 -9.36
C MET A 45 15.42 26.29 -8.48
N ARG A 46 14.23 25.77 -8.77
CA ARG A 46 13.02 25.96 -7.94
C ARG A 46 12.21 24.69 -7.84
N SER A 47 11.43 24.61 -6.77
CA SER A 47 10.40 23.59 -6.56
C SER A 47 9.35 23.59 -7.68
N ILE A 48 8.93 22.40 -8.07
CA ILE A 48 7.78 22.19 -8.95
C ILE A 48 6.48 22.40 -8.15
N ARG A 49 5.47 23.01 -8.76
CA ARG A 49 4.12 23.14 -8.16
C ARG A 49 3.25 21.93 -8.47
N VAL A 50 2.18 21.75 -7.70
CA VAL A 50 1.24 20.62 -7.87
C VAL A 50 0.61 20.66 -9.26
N GLU A 51 0.18 21.83 -9.72
CA GLU A 51 -0.44 22.04 -11.05
C GLU A 51 0.54 21.71 -12.19
N GLU A 52 1.81 22.08 -12.03
CA GLU A 52 2.85 21.79 -13.03
C GLU A 52 3.14 20.29 -13.09
N LEU A 53 3.25 19.65 -11.92
CA LEU A 53 3.46 18.21 -11.80
C LEU A 53 2.29 17.40 -12.36
N GLU A 54 1.06 17.85 -12.09
CA GLU A 54 -0.17 17.30 -12.65
C GLU A 54 -0.15 17.36 -14.18
N GLY A 55 0.14 18.53 -14.76
CA GLY A 55 0.19 18.69 -16.21
C GLY A 55 1.27 17.83 -16.87
N PHE A 56 2.44 17.71 -16.25
CA PHE A 56 3.50 16.82 -16.73
C PHE A 56 3.14 15.33 -16.61
N ARG A 57 2.49 14.91 -15.52
CA ARG A 57 1.96 13.55 -15.37
C ARG A 57 0.97 13.26 -16.49
N ASP A 58 0.03 14.15 -16.75
CA ASP A 58 -1.03 13.95 -17.74
C ASP A 58 -0.47 13.85 -19.16
N ALA A 59 0.51 14.68 -19.51
CA ALA A 59 1.23 14.55 -20.77
C ALA A 59 1.93 13.19 -20.89
N MET A 60 2.61 12.72 -19.84
CA MET A 60 3.28 11.42 -19.86
C MET A 60 2.31 10.24 -19.99
N LEU A 61 1.14 10.32 -19.35
CA LEU A 61 0.08 9.32 -19.44
C LEU A 61 -0.63 9.34 -20.81
N GLU A 62 -0.70 10.50 -21.47
CA GLU A 62 -1.22 10.63 -22.85
C GLU A 62 -0.25 10.05 -23.88
N LEU A 63 1.06 10.19 -23.64
CA LEU A 63 2.10 9.72 -24.55
C LEU A 63 2.52 8.26 -24.34
N CYS A 64 2.03 7.60 -23.28
CA CYS A 64 2.38 6.21 -23.00
C CYS A 64 1.59 5.23 -23.87
N LEU A 65 2.08 3.99 -23.97
CA LEU A 65 1.30 2.87 -24.46
C LEU A 65 0.45 2.35 -23.28
N PRO A 66 -0.88 2.55 -23.27
CA PRO A 66 -1.70 2.15 -22.14
C PRO A 66 -1.86 0.62 -22.09
N VAL A 67 -2.03 0.09 -20.88
CA VAL A 67 -2.35 -1.33 -20.65
C VAL A 67 -3.59 -1.41 -19.77
N ASP A 68 -4.62 -2.12 -20.19
CA ASP A 68 -5.79 -2.32 -19.34
C ASP A 68 -5.59 -3.53 -18.42
N LEU A 69 -5.43 -3.23 -17.13
CA LEU A 69 -5.35 -4.20 -16.03
C LEU A 69 -6.42 -3.92 -14.96
N SER A 70 -7.45 -3.15 -15.30
CA SER A 70 -8.49 -2.71 -14.36
C SER A 70 -9.25 -3.88 -13.71
N GLY A 71 -9.40 -5.00 -14.41
CA GLY A 71 -10.06 -6.21 -13.91
C GLY A 71 -9.32 -6.99 -12.82
N TYR A 72 -8.09 -6.61 -12.46
CA TYR A 72 -7.27 -7.35 -11.48
C TYR A 72 -7.12 -6.64 -10.14
N ASP A 73 -7.71 -5.44 -9.97
CA ASP A 73 -7.54 -4.62 -8.75
C ASP A 73 -6.06 -4.49 -8.33
N ALA A 74 -5.19 -4.30 -9.33
CA ALA A 74 -3.75 -4.30 -9.13
C ALA A 74 -3.27 -3.05 -8.39
N MET A 75 -2.21 -3.22 -7.60
CA MET A 75 -1.50 -2.11 -6.98
C MET A 75 -0.12 -1.90 -7.61
N ASP A 76 0.41 -0.68 -7.52
CA ASP A 76 1.82 -0.40 -7.77
C ASP A 76 2.59 -0.27 -6.46
N VAL A 77 3.80 -0.79 -6.44
CA VAL A 77 4.76 -0.69 -5.33
C VAL A 77 6.06 -0.19 -5.92
N CYS A 78 6.35 1.09 -5.76
CA CYS A 78 7.50 1.73 -6.39
C CYS A 78 8.12 2.80 -5.48
N GLY A 79 9.36 3.18 -5.81
CA GLY A 79 10.04 4.33 -5.24
C GLY A 79 10.34 5.33 -6.36
N THR A 80 10.54 6.59 -6.00
CA THR A 80 11.05 7.60 -6.94
C THR A 80 12.50 7.31 -7.38
N GLY A 81 13.22 6.50 -6.61
CA GLY A 81 14.66 6.34 -6.65
C GLY A 81 15.38 7.64 -6.32
N GLY A 82 16.71 7.66 -6.44
CA GLY A 82 17.47 8.88 -6.25
C GLY A 82 17.63 9.31 -4.80
N ASP A 83 17.49 8.42 -3.83
CA ASP A 83 17.89 8.70 -2.43
C ASP A 83 19.42 8.70 -2.23
N GLY A 84 20.15 8.07 -3.15
CA GLY A 84 21.62 7.93 -3.08
C GLY A 84 22.09 6.98 -1.99
N LYS A 85 21.24 6.05 -1.56
CA LYS A 85 21.52 5.13 -0.45
C LYS A 85 22.00 3.75 -0.90
N ASP A 86 21.85 3.43 -2.19
CA ASP A 86 22.28 2.17 -2.81
C ASP A 86 21.80 0.94 -2.02
N THR A 87 20.54 0.95 -1.59
CA THR A 87 19.92 -0.20 -0.93
C THR A 87 19.71 -1.36 -1.90
N PHE A 88 19.62 -2.58 -1.37
CA PHE A 88 19.11 -3.71 -2.16
C PHE A 88 17.67 -3.43 -2.60
N ASN A 89 17.17 -4.11 -3.64
CA ASN A 89 15.90 -3.76 -4.30
C ASN A 89 14.62 -4.07 -3.47
N ILE A 90 14.49 -3.47 -2.29
CA ILE A 90 13.42 -3.65 -1.31
C ILE A 90 12.04 -3.45 -1.93
N SER A 91 11.79 -2.35 -2.67
CA SER A 91 10.48 -2.13 -3.32
C SER A 91 10.12 -3.22 -4.34
N THR A 92 11.12 -3.87 -4.95
CA THR A 92 10.88 -4.96 -5.92
C THR A 92 10.59 -6.26 -5.21
N LEU A 93 11.37 -6.61 -4.18
CA LEU A 93 11.10 -7.76 -3.32
C LEU A 93 9.75 -7.63 -2.60
N SER A 94 9.42 -6.44 -2.12
CA SER A 94 8.12 -6.15 -1.47
C SER A 94 6.96 -6.42 -2.42
N ALA A 95 7.10 -6.10 -3.71
CA ALA A 95 6.08 -6.40 -4.71
C ALA A 95 5.84 -7.92 -4.87
N PHE A 96 6.89 -8.75 -4.79
CA PHE A 96 6.73 -10.21 -4.77
C PHE A 96 6.01 -10.69 -3.51
N VAL A 97 6.37 -10.16 -2.33
CA VAL A 97 5.70 -10.52 -1.07
C VAL A 97 4.23 -10.12 -1.09
N VAL A 98 3.90 -8.93 -1.59
CA VAL A 98 2.52 -8.43 -1.74
C VAL A 98 1.72 -9.33 -2.69
N ALA A 99 2.32 -9.74 -3.82
CA ALA A 99 1.72 -10.67 -4.76
C ALA A 99 1.50 -12.05 -4.14
N GLY A 100 2.47 -12.56 -3.38
CA GLY A 100 2.37 -13.80 -2.61
C GLY A 100 1.30 -13.75 -1.52
N ALA A 101 1.07 -12.58 -0.92
CA ALA A 101 -0.05 -12.31 -0.01
C ALA A 101 -1.40 -12.07 -0.73
N GLY A 102 -1.46 -12.42 -2.02
CA GLY A 102 -2.67 -12.42 -2.84
C GLY A 102 -3.16 -11.03 -3.28
N GLN A 103 -2.38 -9.96 -3.13
CA GLN A 103 -2.73 -8.65 -3.72
C GLN A 103 -2.07 -8.57 -5.10
N ARG A 104 -2.86 -8.41 -6.17
CA ARG A 104 -2.28 -8.33 -7.52
C ARG A 104 -1.40 -7.08 -7.64
N VAL A 105 -0.28 -7.20 -8.35
CA VAL A 105 0.70 -6.12 -8.52
C VAL A 105 0.99 -5.84 -9.99
N ALA A 106 0.84 -4.58 -10.40
CA ALA A 106 1.25 -4.07 -11.71
C ALA A 106 2.43 -3.12 -11.49
N LYS A 107 3.63 -3.68 -11.31
CA LYS A 107 4.81 -2.92 -10.89
C LYS A 107 5.38 -2.12 -12.05
N HIS A 108 5.37 -0.79 -11.94
CA HIS A 108 6.09 0.06 -12.89
C HIS A 108 7.56 0.17 -12.46
N GLY A 109 8.48 -0.08 -13.39
CA GLY A 109 9.90 -0.15 -13.07
C GLY A 109 10.79 0.30 -14.21
N ASN A 110 12.02 0.67 -13.88
CA ASN A 110 13.04 1.07 -14.84
C ASN A 110 14.42 0.54 -14.41
N HIS A 111 15.41 0.69 -15.30
CA HIS A 111 16.82 0.56 -14.95
C HIS A 111 17.22 1.66 -13.95
N GLY A 112 18.28 1.40 -13.17
CA GLY A 112 18.75 2.33 -12.14
C GLY A 112 19.23 3.63 -12.78
N VAL A 113 18.73 4.77 -12.29
CA VAL A 113 19.21 6.09 -12.73
C VAL A 113 20.31 6.62 -11.80
N SER A 114 20.25 6.24 -10.51
CA SER A 114 21.20 6.65 -9.46
C SER A 114 21.81 5.47 -8.70
N SER A 115 21.08 4.36 -8.55
CA SER A 115 21.61 3.14 -7.94
C SER A 115 22.38 2.31 -8.96
N LEU A 116 23.41 1.60 -8.49
CA LEU A 116 24.20 0.69 -9.33
C LEU A 116 23.34 -0.37 -10.03
N THR A 117 22.26 -0.83 -9.40
CA THR A 117 21.36 -1.86 -9.93
C THR A 117 19.89 -1.49 -9.71
N GLY A 118 19.21 -1.07 -10.77
CA GLY A 118 17.76 -0.83 -10.73
C GLY A 118 16.96 -2.13 -10.77
N SER A 119 15.68 -2.04 -10.42
CA SER A 119 14.74 -3.18 -10.44
C SER A 119 14.78 -3.96 -11.75
N SER A 120 14.82 -3.27 -12.90
CA SER A 120 14.80 -3.94 -14.20
C SER A 120 16.08 -4.70 -14.51
N THR A 121 17.23 -4.18 -14.07
CA THR A 121 18.54 -4.83 -14.25
C THR A 121 18.61 -6.16 -13.52
N VAL A 122 18.12 -6.22 -12.27
CA VAL A 122 18.12 -7.46 -11.48
C VAL A 122 17.17 -8.49 -12.08
N MET A 123 15.96 -8.06 -12.49
CA MET A 123 15.00 -8.95 -13.14
C MET A 123 15.53 -9.55 -14.45
N GLU A 124 16.14 -8.72 -15.31
CA GLU A 124 16.81 -9.19 -16.55
C GLU A 124 17.92 -10.20 -16.23
N ARG A 125 18.71 -9.93 -15.17
CA ARG A 125 19.78 -10.83 -14.76
C ARG A 125 19.25 -12.18 -14.28
N LEU A 126 18.08 -12.20 -13.64
CA LEU A 126 17.36 -13.42 -13.25
C LEU A 126 16.64 -14.09 -14.44
N GLY A 127 16.83 -13.59 -15.66
CA GLY A 127 16.28 -14.18 -16.88
C GLY A 127 14.87 -13.70 -17.24
N TYR A 128 14.32 -12.71 -16.52
CA TYR A 128 13.03 -12.14 -16.84
C TYR A 128 13.10 -11.35 -18.16
N LYS A 129 12.20 -11.66 -19.08
CA LYS A 129 12.04 -10.91 -20.33
C LYS A 129 10.88 -9.93 -20.21
N PHE A 130 11.20 -8.65 -20.23
CA PHE A 130 10.20 -7.58 -20.31
C PHE A 130 9.48 -7.62 -21.65
N THR A 131 8.18 -7.31 -21.62
CA THR A 131 7.29 -7.34 -22.78
C THR A 131 6.27 -6.22 -22.63
N ASN A 132 5.77 -5.71 -23.74
CA ASN A 132 4.57 -4.88 -23.80
C ASN A 132 3.38 -5.61 -24.43
N ASP A 133 3.50 -6.93 -24.64
CA ASP A 133 2.38 -7.77 -25.04
C ASP A 133 1.34 -7.86 -23.92
N ILE A 134 0.15 -7.34 -24.18
CA ILE A 134 -0.92 -7.23 -23.18
C ILE A 134 -1.36 -8.63 -22.71
N GLY A 135 -1.48 -9.60 -23.61
CA GLY A 135 -1.90 -10.96 -23.28
C GLY A 135 -0.89 -11.66 -22.36
N GLU A 136 0.42 -11.45 -22.59
CA GLU A 136 1.45 -11.97 -21.70
C GLU A 136 1.43 -11.29 -20.32
N LEU A 137 1.17 -9.98 -20.25
CA LEU A 137 1.10 -9.24 -18.98
C LEU A 137 -0.12 -9.69 -18.15
N GLN A 138 -1.28 -9.85 -18.79
CA GLN A 138 -2.49 -10.38 -18.17
C GLN A 138 -2.26 -11.79 -17.63
N ARG A 139 -1.71 -12.70 -18.46
CA ARG A 139 -1.36 -14.06 -18.04
C ARG A 139 -0.38 -14.09 -16.86
N LYS A 140 0.59 -13.16 -16.81
CA LYS A 140 1.55 -13.04 -15.69
C LYS A 140 0.85 -12.60 -14.40
N ILE A 141 -0.04 -11.60 -14.46
CA ILE A 141 -0.83 -11.20 -13.28
C ILE A 141 -1.74 -12.33 -12.81
N GLU A 142 -2.38 -13.07 -13.73
CA GLU A 142 -3.28 -14.18 -13.39
C GLU A 142 -2.56 -15.31 -12.68
N THR A 143 -1.46 -15.78 -13.26
CA THR A 143 -0.75 -16.97 -12.78
C THR A 143 0.21 -16.69 -11.63
N ALA A 144 0.90 -15.54 -11.62
CA ALA A 144 1.92 -15.21 -10.63
C ALA A 144 1.51 -14.11 -9.65
N GLY A 145 0.36 -13.46 -9.86
CA GLY A 145 -0.08 -12.32 -9.03
C GLY A 145 0.64 -11.01 -9.33
N ILE A 146 1.62 -11.00 -10.23
CA ILE A 146 2.44 -9.83 -10.54
C ILE A 146 2.83 -9.76 -12.03
N CYS A 147 2.78 -8.56 -12.61
CA CYS A 147 3.49 -8.25 -13.86
C CYS A 147 4.38 -7.02 -13.70
N PHE A 148 5.38 -6.93 -14.57
CA PHE A 148 6.29 -5.79 -14.64
C PHE A 148 6.02 -4.96 -15.87
N LEU A 149 5.79 -3.67 -15.65
CA LEU A 149 5.64 -2.66 -16.69
C LEU A 149 6.98 -1.94 -16.79
N HIS A 150 7.83 -2.35 -17.74
CA HIS A 150 9.17 -1.78 -17.91
C HIS A 150 9.08 -0.45 -18.67
N ALA A 151 9.38 0.66 -17.99
CA ALA A 151 9.11 2.02 -18.46
C ALA A 151 9.57 2.31 -19.91
N PRO A 152 10.77 1.87 -20.37
CA PRO A 152 11.20 2.04 -21.77
C PRO A 152 10.27 1.43 -22.82
N LEU A 153 9.56 0.35 -22.49
CA LEU A 153 8.60 -0.30 -23.41
C LEU A 153 7.26 0.41 -23.49
N PHE A 154 6.92 1.24 -22.50
CA PHE A 154 5.62 1.92 -22.40
C PHE A 154 5.70 3.43 -22.58
N HIS A 155 6.87 4.06 -22.44
CA HIS A 155 7.05 5.50 -22.61
C HIS A 155 8.00 5.83 -23.77
N PRO A 156 7.64 5.49 -25.03
CA PRO A 156 8.52 5.68 -26.19
C PRO A 156 8.88 7.16 -26.44
N ALA A 157 8.02 8.08 -26.01
CA ALA A 157 8.24 9.52 -26.05
C ALA A 157 9.50 9.98 -25.29
N MET A 158 9.96 9.21 -24.31
CA MET A 158 11.16 9.51 -23.52
C MET A 158 12.46 9.44 -24.34
N LYS A 159 12.47 8.80 -25.51
CA LYS A 159 13.65 8.73 -26.39
C LYS A 159 14.18 10.11 -26.79
N ASN A 160 13.32 11.12 -26.85
CA ASN A 160 13.68 12.48 -27.25
C ASN A 160 14.28 13.30 -26.09
N VAL A 161 14.07 12.87 -24.85
CA VAL A 161 14.57 13.55 -23.63
C VAL A 161 15.73 12.78 -22.99
N GLY A 162 15.80 11.46 -23.21
CA GLY A 162 16.82 10.57 -22.66
C GLY A 162 18.26 11.07 -22.86
N PRO A 163 18.70 11.42 -24.09
CA PRO A 163 20.04 11.94 -24.34
C PRO A 163 20.35 13.20 -23.53
N ILE A 164 19.41 14.15 -23.48
CA ILE A 164 19.56 15.42 -22.76
C ILE A 164 19.72 15.17 -21.26
N ARG A 165 18.91 14.28 -20.68
CA ARG A 165 19.01 13.91 -19.26
C ARG A 165 20.34 13.22 -18.96
N LYS A 166 20.83 12.38 -19.87
CA LYS A 166 22.12 11.70 -19.74
C LYS A 166 23.29 12.69 -19.77
N GLU A 167 23.24 13.67 -20.66
CA GLU A 167 24.25 14.74 -20.75
C GLU A 167 24.23 15.67 -19.54
N LEU A 168 23.04 16.01 -19.03
CA LEU A 168 22.89 16.83 -17.82
C LEU A 168 23.45 16.12 -16.58
N GLY A 169 23.28 14.80 -16.47
CA GLY A 169 23.87 13.99 -15.38
C GLY A 169 23.31 14.30 -13.97
N VAL A 170 22.20 15.02 -13.89
CA VAL A 170 21.59 15.51 -12.64
C VAL A 170 20.10 15.20 -12.60
N LYS A 171 19.52 15.19 -11.39
CA LYS A 171 18.10 14.89 -11.18
C LYS A 171 17.23 16.00 -11.79
N THR A 172 16.13 15.60 -12.41
CA THR A 172 15.13 16.49 -13.02
C THR A 172 13.74 16.09 -12.54
N PHE A 173 12.70 16.88 -12.83
CA PHE A 173 11.33 16.49 -12.48
C PHE A 173 10.87 15.17 -13.14
N PHE A 174 11.56 14.66 -14.17
CA PHE A 174 11.29 13.31 -14.70
C PHE A 174 11.57 12.19 -13.69
N ASN A 175 12.49 12.40 -12.75
CA ASN A 175 12.74 11.46 -11.66
C ASN A 175 11.54 11.41 -10.68
N VAL A 176 10.80 12.52 -10.58
CA VAL A 176 9.59 12.62 -9.77
C VAL A 176 8.41 11.94 -10.46
N LEU A 177 8.33 11.95 -11.79
CA LEU A 177 7.16 11.47 -12.52
C LEU A 177 7.01 9.94 -12.57
N GLY A 178 8.09 9.17 -12.42
CA GLY A 178 8.10 7.72 -12.66
C GLY A 178 6.96 6.94 -11.99
N PRO A 179 6.78 7.07 -10.66
CA PRO A 179 5.66 6.43 -9.95
C PRO A 179 4.26 6.93 -10.37
N MET A 180 4.13 8.15 -10.90
CA MET A 180 2.82 8.73 -11.26
C MET A 180 2.32 8.32 -12.64
N VAL A 181 3.18 7.72 -13.46
CA VAL A 181 2.91 7.49 -14.89
C VAL A 181 2.82 6.01 -15.26
N ASN A 182 2.51 5.14 -14.30
CA ASN A 182 2.27 3.73 -14.56
C ASN A 182 1.20 3.57 -15.68
N PRO A 183 1.52 2.87 -16.79
CA PRO A 183 0.67 2.81 -17.99
C PRO A 183 -0.65 2.05 -17.76
N SER A 184 -0.74 1.28 -16.66
CA SER A 184 -1.97 0.59 -16.25
C SER A 184 -2.86 1.39 -15.30
N ARG A 185 -2.37 2.55 -14.82
CA ARG A 185 -3.10 3.47 -13.91
C ARG A 185 -3.77 2.75 -12.73
N PRO A 186 -3.02 1.93 -11.94
CA PRO A 186 -3.61 1.17 -10.86
C PRO A 186 -4.24 2.09 -9.82
N ASN A 187 -5.41 1.71 -9.32
CA ASN A 187 -6.14 2.49 -8.33
C ASN A 187 -5.51 2.40 -6.93
N LYS A 188 -4.59 1.46 -6.72
CA LYS A 188 -3.86 1.25 -5.47
C LYS A 188 -2.38 1.54 -5.65
N GLN A 189 -1.76 2.25 -4.71
CA GLN A 189 -0.34 2.59 -4.82
C GLN A 189 0.35 2.76 -3.47
N LEU A 190 1.46 2.05 -3.28
CA LEU A 190 2.49 2.43 -2.33
C LEU A 190 3.61 3.12 -3.12
N VAL A 191 3.92 4.36 -2.77
CA VAL A 191 5.07 5.08 -3.33
C VAL A 191 5.97 5.58 -2.23
N GLY A 192 7.24 5.27 -2.31
CA GLY A 192 8.24 5.91 -1.48
C GLY A 192 8.95 7.04 -2.22
N VAL A 193 9.30 8.09 -1.48
CA VAL A 193 9.91 9.31 -2.01
C VAL A 193 11.14 9.73 -1.21
N TYR A 194 12.15 10.29 -1.87
CA TYR A 194 13.43 10.64 -1.24
C TYR A 194 13.41 11.95 -0.43
N SER A 195 12.31 12.71 -0.43
CA SER A 195 12.21 13.96 0.35
C SER A 195 10.79 14.26 0.86
N LEU A 196 10.71 14.96 2.00
CA LEU A 196 9.43 15.44 2.57
C LEU A 196 8.67 16.40 1.64
N GLU A 197 9.39 17.22 0.88
CA GLU A 197 8.79 18.10 -0.11
C GLU A 197 8.06 17.29 -1.19
N LEU A 198 8.72 16.23 -1.67
CA LEU A 198 8.12 15.33 -2.65
C LEU A 198 6.95 14.56 -2.07
N ALA A 199 7.04 14.16 -0.80
CA ALA A 199 5.96 13.46 -0.10
C ALA A 199 4.68 14.31 -0.08
N ARG A 200 4.82 15.62 0.19
CA ARG A 200 3.71 16.57 0.16
C ARG A 200 3.13 16.75 -1.24
N LEU A 201 3.97 16.89 -2.27
CA LEU A 201 3.51 17.02 -3.65
C LEU A 201 2.69 15.80 -4.11
N TYR A 202 3.20 14.59 -3.83
CA TYR A 202 2.47 13.35 -4.09
C TYR A 202 1.15 13.28 -3.33
N ALA A 203 1.16 13.60 -2.04
CA ALA A 203 -0.03 13.57 -1.22
C ALA A 203 -1.11 14.54 -1.74
N TYR A 204 -0.76 15.80 -2.03
CA TYR A 204 -1.72 16.77 -2.57
C TYR A 204 -2.28 16.34 -3.91
N LEU A 205 -1.44 15.81 -4.80
CA LEU A 205 -1.88 15.33 -6.11
C LEU A 205 -2.84 14.14 -5.99
N TYR A 206 -2.53 13.18 -5.12
CA TYR A 206 -3.37 11.99 -4.96
C TYR A 206 -4.63 12.22 -4.13
N GLN A 207 -4.63 13.19 -3.21
CA GLN A 207 -5.82 13.64 -2.47
C GLN A 207 -6.91 14.23 -3.37
N GLN A 208 -6.56 14.66 -4.58
CA GLN A 208 -7.52 15.14 -5.60
C GLN A 208 -8.13 13.99 -6.43
N THR A 209 -7.84 12.73 -6.11
CA THR A 209 -8.25 11.55 -6.87
C THR A 209 -8.85 10.47 -5.97
N ASP A 210 -9.57 9.51 -6.52
CA ASP A 210 -10.10 8.36 -5.78
C ASP A 210 -9.06 7.23 -5.54
N LYS A 211 -7.78 7.50 -5.86
CA LYS A 211 -6.69 6.52 -5.71
C LYS A 211 -6.50 6.17 -4.24
N GLN A 212 -6.45 4.88 -3.92
CA GLN A 212 -6.00 4.38 -2.62
C GLN A 212 -4.48 4.42 -2.58
N PHE A 213 -3.92 5.36 -1.83
CA PHE A 213 -2.47 5.56 -1.82
C PHE A 213 -1.88 5.60 -0.42
N MET A 214 -0.59 5.28 -0.36
CA MET A 214 0.28 5.63 0.74
C MET A 214 1.61 6.15 0.20
N VAL A 215 1.98 7.35 0.64
CA VAL A 215 3.30 7.95 0.37
C VAL A 215 4.20 7.73 1.58
N LEU A 216 5.39 7.19 1.35
CA LEU A 216 6.39 6.93 2.38
C LEU A 216 7.62 7.81 2.19
N HIS A 217 8.21 8.25 3.30
CA HIS A 217 9.52 8.90 3.29
C HIS A 217 10.23 8.66 4.61
N SER A 218 11.40 8.00 4.59
CA SER A 218 12.22 7.89 5.81
C SER A 218 12.98 9.18 6.06
N LEU A 219 13.01 9.65 7.32
CA LEU A 219 13.58 10.97 7.66
C LEU A 219 15.08 11.09 7.43
N ASP A 220 15.76 9.96 7.31
CA ASP A 220 17.16 9.85 6.94
C ASP A 220 17.37 9.71 5.42
N GLY A 221 16.33 9.94 4.62
CA GLY A 221 16.41 10.23 3.19
C GLY A 221 15.99 9.09 2.26
N TYR A 222 15.69 7.90 2.79
CA TYR A 222 15.28 6.76 1.95
C TYR A 222 13.90 6.96 1.36
N ASP A 223 13.72 6.48 0.14
CA ASP A 223 12.43 6.42 -0.55
C ASP A 223 11.69 5.10 -0.28
N GLU A 224 11.82 4.58 0.93
CA GLU A 224 11.23 3.34 1.43
C GLU A 224 11.28 3.32 2.96
N VAL A 225 10.61 2.35 3.61
CA VAL A 225 10.79 2.12 5.06
C VAL A 225 12.12 1.39 5.27
N SER A 226 13.15 2.13 5.68
CA SER A 226 14.50 1.58 5.90
C SER A 226 14.66 0.87 7.25
N LEU A 227 13.79 1.17 8.21
CA LEU A 227 13.92 0.75 9.61
C LEU A 227 15.18 1.30 10.34
N THR A 228 15.94 2.19 9.71
CA THR A 228 17.11 2.87 10.31
C THR A 228 16.72 4.07 11.17
N GLY A 229 15.47 4.52 11.08
CA GLY A 229 14.95 5.66 11.82
C GLY A 229 13.46 5.87 11.61
N PRO A 230 12.93 7.00 12.09
CA PRO A 230 11.55 7.36 11.87
C PRO A 230 11.25 7.60 10.38
N PHE A 231 10.04 7.29 9.97
CA PHE A 231 9.54 7.49 8.61
C PHE A 231 8.13 8.06 8.64
N LYS A 232 7.81 8.81 7.60
CA LYS A 232 6.52 9.43 7.40
C LYS A 232 5.65 8.58 6.49
N ALA A 233 4.39 8.40 6.86
CA ALA A 233 3.37 7.74 6.05
C ALA A 233 2.18 8.69 5.83
N ILE A 234 1.82 8.95 4.57
CA ILE A 234 0.76 9.88 4.19
C ILE A 234 -0.29 9.15 3.35
N THR A 235 -1.56 9.28 3.74
CA THR A 235 -2.73 8.78 3.01
C THR A 235 -3.71 9.94 2.79
N HIS A 236 -4.91 9.66 2.25
CA HIS A 236 -5.99 10.63 2.17
C HIS A 236 -6.31 11.33 3.49
N HIS A 237 -6.38 10.56 4.57
CA HIS A 237 -6.96 11.01 5.84
C HIS A 237 -5.93 11.13 6.96
N THR A 238 -4.71 10.60 6.75
CA THR A 238 -3.72 10.50 7.82
C THR A 238 -2.34 10.90 7.33
N GLU A 239 -1.66 11.69 8.13
CA GLU A 239 -0.23 11.97 8.00
C GLU A 239 0.41 11.61 9.33
N LEU A 240 1.21 10.54 9.34
CA LEU A 240 1.78 9.97 10.56
C LEU A 240 3.30 9.92 10.49
N MET A 241 3.93 10.15 11.64
CA MET A 241 5.35 9.84 11.86
C MET A 241 5.45 8.55 12.64
N LEU A 242 6.13 7.55 12.09
CA LEU A 242 6.25 6.22 12.65
C LEU A 242 7.71 5.87 12.86
N ASN A 243 7.98 5.09 13.89
CA ASN A 243 9.26 4.47 14.16
C ASN A 243 9.21 2.98 13.82
N PRO A 244 10.36 2.32 13.62
CA PRO A 244 10.42 0.88 13.40
C PRO A 244 9.65 0.08 14.47
N VAL A 245 9.78 0.50 15.74
CA VAL A 245 9.12 -0.14 16.88
C VAL A 245 7.59 -0.03 16.81
N ASP A 246 7.04 1.03 16.20
CA ASP A 246 5.60 1.27 16.07
C ASP A 246 4.94 0.30 15.06
N ILE A 247 5.75 -0.38 14.26
CA ILE A 247 5.33 -1.42 13.30
C ILE A 247 5.94 -2.79 13.64
N GLY A 248 6.47 -2.95 14.86
CA GLY A 248 6.93 -4.23 15.39
C GLY A 248 8.33 -4.67 14.93
N PHE A 249 9.14 -3.75 14.41
CA PHE A 249 10.51 -4.04 13.96
C PHE A 249 11.56 -3.33 14.83
N GLU A 250 12.74 -3.92 14.89
CA GLU A 250 13.89 -3.29 15.53
C GLU A 250 14.53 -2.25 14.62
N ARG A 251 15.32 -1.35 15.21
CA ARG A 251 16.10 -0.39 14.44
C ARG A 251 17.28 -1.07 13.76
N LEU A 252 17.39 -0.92 12.44
CA LEU A 252 18.48 -1.48 11.65
C LEU A 252 19.64 -0.48 11.49
N SER A 253 20.81 -0.99 11.10
CA SER A 253 21.92 -0.16 10.62
C SER A 253 21.81 0.05 9.11
N ALA A 254 22.28 1.19 8.61
CA ALA A 254 22.24 1.51 7.18
C ALA A 254 23.04 0.51 6.34
N GLU A 255 24.17 0.04 6.88
CA GLU A 255 25.07 -0.91 6.23
C GLU A 255 24.38 -2.26 5.97
N ALA A 256 23.46 -2.67 6.86
CA ALA A 256 22.71 -3.91 6.74
C ALA A 256 21.72 -3.91 5.55
N LEU A 257 21.42 -2.73 4.99
CA LEU A 257 20.54 -2.55 3.84
C LEU A 257 21.29 -2.37 2.52
N SER A 258 22.62 -2.47 2.53
CA SER A 258 23.43 -2.23 1.33
C SER A 258 23.05 -3.20 0.20
N GLY A 259 22.96 -2.68 -1.02
CA GLY A 259 22.79 -3.47 -2.23
C GLY A 259 24.06 -4.19 -2.67
N GLY A 260 23.92 -5.05 -3.68
CA GLY A 260 25.07 -5.69 -4.32
C GLY A 260 25.87 -4.70 -5.16
N LYS A 261 27.19 -4.85 -5.20
CA LYS A 261 28.08 -4.01 -6.02
C LYS A 261 28.07 -4.37 -7.50
N THR A 262 27.57 -5.56 -7.81
CA THR A 262 27.40 -6.09 -9.17
C THR A 262 25.95 -6.52 -9.41
N ALA A 263 25.57 -6.70 -10.67
CA ALA A 263 24.28 -7.25 -11.03
C ALA A 263 24.11 -8.69 -10.49
N GLU A 264 25.21 -9.45 -10.46
CA GLU A 264 25.33 -10.79 -9.88
C GLU A 264 25.04 -10.79 -8.38
N GLU A 265 25.74 -9.95 -7.61
CA GLU A 265 25.52 -9.83 -6.17
C GLU A 265 24.10 -9.36 -5.84
N SER A 266 23.57 -8.41 -6.61
CA SER A 266 22.20 -7.92 -6.42
C SER A 266 21.16 -9.01 -6.70
N ALA A 267 21.36 -9.81 -7.75
CA ALA A 267 20.51 -10.96 -8.05
C ALA A 267 20.62 -12.06 -6.98
N GLN A 268 21.81 -12.27 -6.42
CA GLN A 268 21.99 -13.22 -5.32
C GLN A 268 21.25 -12.77 -4.06
N ILE A 269 21.39 -11.50 -3.64
CA ILE A 269 20.63 -10.95 -2.50
C ILE A 269 19.13 -11.10 -2.74
N PHE A 270 18.68 -10.80 -3.97
CA PHE A 270 17.28 -10.94 -4.36
C PHE A 270 16.76 -12.36 -4.15
N MET A 271 17.49 -13.36 -4.66
CA MET A 271 17.11 -14.77 -4.50
C MET A 271 17.21 -15.24 -3.06
N ASN A 272 18.22 -14.80 -2.30
CA ASN A 272 18.34 -15.13 -0.88
C ASN A 272 17.09 -14.66 -0.11
N VAL A 273 16.56 -13.47 -0.39
CA VAL A 273 15.34 -13.00 0.28
C VAL A 273 14.14 -13.88 -0.09
N LEU A 274 13.96 -14.21 -1.37
CA LEU A 274 12.85 -15.05 -1.82
C LEU A 274 12.93 -16.50 -1.30
N ASN A 275 14.14 -17.02 -1.10
CA ASN A 275 14.38 -18.37 -0.56
C ASN A 275 14.44 -18.40 0.98
N ASN A 276 14.23 -17.27 1.66
CA ASN A 276 14.36 -17.13 3.11
C ASN A 276 15.78 -17.44 3.65
N GLU A 277 16.80 -17.11 2.86
CA GLU A 277 18.24 -17.26 3.16
C GLU A 277 18.96 -15.90 3.36
N ALA A 278 18.23 -14.79 3.27
CA ALA A 278 18.76 -13.44 3.47
C ALA A 278 19.04 -13.13 4.94
N THR A 279 19.72 -12.02 5.18
CA THR A 279 19.93 -11.55 6.56
C THR A 279 18.60 -11.13 7.19
N SER A 280 18.50 -11.22 8.53
CA SER A 280 17.32 -10.76 9.25
C SER A 280 16.97 -9.31 8.93
N ALA A 281 17.97 -8.43 8.78
CA ALA A 281 17.77 -7.02 8.40
C ALA A 281 17.12 -6.87 7.01
N GLN A 282 17.61 -7.62 6.01
CA GLN A 282 17.04 -7.58 4.66
C GLN A 282 15.60 -8.09 4.64
N THR A 283 15.33 -9.20 5.34
CA THR A 283 13.98 -9.75 5.47
C THR A 283 13.04 -8.76 6.15
N GLN A 284 13.45 -8.15 7.27
CA GLN A 284 12.65 -7.17 7.99
C GLN A 284 12.32 -5.94 7.15
N ALA A 285 13.29 -5.37 6.41
CA ALA A 285 13.05 -4.22 5.55
C ALA A 285 12.03 -4.52 4.44
N VAL A 286 12.08 -5.72 3.83
CA VAL A 286 11.11 -6.16 2.83
C VAL A 286 9.72 -6.37 3.45
N LEU A 287 9.63 -7.03 4.61
CA LEU A 287 8.36 -7.25 5.29
C LEU A 287 7.70 -5.94 5.73
N ALA A 288 8.47 -4.97 6.23
CA ALA A 288 7.96 -3.66 6.61
C ALA A 288 7.31 -2.93 5.42
N ASN A 289 8.01 -2.87 4.27
CA ASN A 289 7.47 -2.21 3.07
C ASN A 289 6.28 -2.98 2.48
N ALA A 290 6.32 -4.32 2.46
CA ALA A 290 5.20 -5.14 2.03
C ALA A 290 3.97 -4.96 2.94
N ALA A 291 4.15 -4.87 4.25
CA ALA A 291 3.07 -4.61 5.20
C ALA A 291 2.41 -3.24 4.95
N MET A 292 3.21 -2.19 4.73
CA MET A 292 2.69 -0.86 4.37
C MET A 292 1.94 -0.87 3.03
N ALA A 293 2.42 -1.64 2.05
CA ALA A 293 1.75 -1.84 0.77
C ALA A 293 0.39 -2.53 0.93
N LEU A 294 0.31 -3.62 1.70
CA LEU A 294 -0.95 -4.32 1.97
C LEU A 294 -1.94 -3.45 2.76
N LEU A 295 -1.43 -2.64 3.69
CA LEU A 295 -2.24 -1.67 4.43
C LEU A 295 -2.84 -0.60 3.49
N ALA A 296 -2.04 -0.11 2.54
CA ALA A 296 -2.45 0.83 1.51
C ALA A 296 -3.46 0.20 0.53
N ALA A 297 -3.32 -1.09 0.22
CA ALA A 297 -4.25 -1.85 -0.63
C ALA A 297 -5.61 -2.13 0.04
N GLY A 298 -5.79 -1.76 1.30
CA GLY A 298 -7.10 -1.76 1.96
C GLY A 298 -7.60 -3.14 2.39
N LYS A 299 -6.76 -4.18 2.42
CA LYS A 299 -7.12 -5.52 2.93
C LYS A 299 -7.32 -5.51 4.45
N ALA A 300 -8.50 -5.11 4.89
CA ALA A 300 -8.92 -5.09 6.29
C ALA A 300 -10.43 -5.37 6.39
N ALA A 301 -11.06 -5.22 7.55
CA ALA A 301 -12.52 -5.32 7.71
C ALA A 301 -13.35 -4.36 6.83
N THR A 302 -12.67 -3.45 6.15
CA THR A 302 -13.19 -2.53 5.14
C THR A 302 -13.22 -3.11 3.73
N ASN A 303 -12.74 -4.35 3.53
CA ASN A 303 -12.66 -5.01 2.23
C ASN A 303 -13.77 -6.05 2.07
N GLU A 304 -14.65 -5.85 1.09
CA GLU A 304 -15.78 -6.74 0.82
C GLU A 304 -15.34 -8.14 0.37
N GLU A 305 -14.26 -8.27 -0.40
CA GLU A 305 -13.76 -9.58 -0.84
C GLU A 305 -13.23 -10.41 0.33
N ALA A 306 -12.52 -9.78 1.25
CA ALA A 306 -12.01 -10.45 2.44
C ALA A 306 -13.16 -10.98 3.31
N VAL A 307 -14.22 -10.19 3.46
CA VAL A 307 -15.43 -10.59 4.18
C VAL A 307 -16.19 -11.68 3.43
N ALA A 308 -16.24 -11.62 2.10
CA ALA A 308 -16.87 -12.65 1.27
C ALA A 308 -16.15 -14.00 1.43
N LYS A 309 -14.81 -14.02 1.44
CA LYS A 309 -14.01 -15.22 1.68
C LYS A 309 -14.31 -15.83 3.06
N VAL A 310 -14.42 -15.01 4.10
CA VAL A 310 -14.82 -15.51 5.44
C VAL A 310 -16.22 -16.12 5.41
N ASN A 311 -17.18 -15.48 4.74
CA ASN A 311 -18.53 -16.02 4.60
C ASN A 311 -18.57 -17.34 3.81
N GLU A 312 -17.75 -17.47 2.76
CA GLU A 312 -17.60 -18.70 1.97
C GLU A 312 -17.05 -19.85 2.82
N ILE A 313 -15.92 -19.64 3.51
CA ILE A 313 -15.33 -20.63 4.44
C ILE A 313 -16.35 -21.06 5.49
N LYS A 314 -17.15 -20.11 5.99
CA LYS A 314 -18.17 -20.36 7.00
C LYS A 314 -19.43 -21.03 6.45
N GLY A 315 -19.63 -21.13 5.13
CA GLY A 315 -20.93 -21.50 4.55
C GLY A 315 -22.07 -20.59 5.03
N ARG A 316 -21.78 -19.30 5.22
CA ARG A 316 -22.70 -18.30 5.78
C ARG A 316 -23.19 -17.36 4.69
N SER A 317 -24.48 -17.02 4.75
CA SER A 317 -25.08 -16.02 3.87
C SER A 317 -24.64 -14.61 4.26
N ALA A 318 -24.43 -13.74 3.26
CA ALA A 318 -23.88 -12.39 3.43
C ALA A 318 -24.82 -11.41 4.19
N ASP A 319 -26.08 -11.79 4.42
CA ASP A 319 -27.07 -11.03 5.20
C ASP A 319 -26.83 -11.11 6.72
N LYS A 320 -26.00 -12.06 7.18
CA LYS A 320 -25.68 -12.22 8.60
C LYS A 320 -24.34 -11.55 8.94
N SER A 321 -24.38 -10.37 9.55
CA SER A 321 -23.18 -9.62 9.98
C SER A 321 -22.18 -10.46 10.78
N LEU A 322 -20.90 -10.22 10.53
CA LEU A 322 -19.77 -10.72 11.32
C LEU A 322 -19.35 -9.63 12.33
N ILE A 323 -18.68 -10.03 13.40
CA ILE A 323 -18.25 -9.07 14.40
C ILE A 323 -16.99 -8.35 13.94
N VAL A 324 -16.87 -7.08 14.32
CA VAL A 324 -15.69 -6.26 14.08
C VAL A 324 -14.95 -6.08 15.39
N LEU A 325 -13.64 -6.34 15.39
CA LEU A 325 -12.77 -6.15 16.55
C LEU A 325 -12.06 -4.80 16.49
N LEU A 326 -12.00 -4.11 17.63
CA LEU A 326 -11.21 -2.90 17.85
C LEU A 326 -10.27 -3.11 19.05
N ASP A 327 -9.10 -2.48 19.01
CA ASP A 327 -8.13 -2.43 20.11
C ASP A 327 -8.54 -1.42 21.20
N ASN A 328 -9.25 -0.35 20.83
CA ASN A 328 -9.74 0.64 21.79
C ASN A 328 -11.10 1.21 21.38
N ASP A 329 -11.81 1.74 22.37
CA ASP A 329 -13.13 2.37 22.27
C ASP A 329 -13.08 3.76 21.62
N ASN A 330 -11.97 4.50 21.74
CA ASN A 330 -11.77 5.79 21.06
C ASN A 330 -11.94 5.71 19.52
N LYS A 331 -11.75 4.52 18.94
CA LYS A 331 -11.96 4.26 17.50
C LYS A 331 -13.42 4.04 17.10
N LEU A 332 -14.35 3.86 18.04
CA LEU A 332 -15.77 3.59 17.74
C LEU A 332 -16.36 4.66 16.82
N GLN A 333 -16.10 5.94 17.11
CA GLN A 333 -16.62 7.08 16.34
C GLN A 333 -16.20 7.08 14.86
N SER A 334 -15.14 6.36 14.51
CA SER A 334 -14.69 6.20 13.13
C SER A 334 -15.54 5.21 12.35
N TYR A 335 -16.24 4.30 13.03
CA TYR A 335 -16.96 3.17 12.41
C TYR A 335 -18.46 3.16 12.67
N VAL A 336 -18.95 3.94 13.63
CA VAL A 336 -20.38 4.11 13.91
C VAL A 336 -20.71 5.58 14.13
N THR A 337 -21.92 5.99 13.77
CA THR A 337 -22.37 7.39 13.92
C THR A 337 -22.96 7.69 15.29
N GLU A 338 -23.60 6.70 15.91
CA GLU A 338 -24.34 6.86 17.17
C GLU A 338 -23.74 5.93 18.23
N ILE A 339 -23.13 6.54 19.25
CA ILE A 339 -22.54 5.81 20.40
C ILE A 339 -23.18 6.39 21.66
N PRO A 340 -24.11 5.66 22.30
CA PRO A 340 -24.64 6.05 23.60
C PRO A 340 -23.53 6.07 24.65
N ASP A 341 -23.53 7.03 25.59
CA ASP A 341 -22.48 7.16 26.62
C ASP A 341 -22.30 5.87 27.45
N VAL A 342 -23.42 5.18 27.73
CA VAL A 342 -23.43 3.88 28.43
C VAL A 342 -22.61 2.80 27.72
N ALA A 343 -22.34 2.93 26.42
CA ALA A 343 -21.50 1.99 25.68
C ALA A 343 -20.06 1.97 26.23
N TYR A 344 -19.51 3.15 26.57
CA TYR A 344 -18.15 3.27 27.11
C TYR A 344 -18.06 2.62 28.49
N GLU A 345 -19.04 2.88 29.36
CA GLU A 345 -19.14 2.23 30.68
C GLU A 345 -19.25 0.70 30.54
N LEU A 346 -20.09 0.21 29.62
CA LEU A 346 -20.24 -1.22 29.38
C LEU A 346 -18.94 -1.86 28.89
N ILE A 347 -18.19 -1.20 28.01
CA ILE A 347 -16.90 -1.70 27.52
C ILE A 347 -15.86 -1.73 28.64
N GLU A 348 -15.76 -0.65 29.41
CA GLU A 348 -14.82 -0.51 30.52
C GLU A 348 -15.05 -1.60 31.58
N TYR A 349 -16.29 -1.74 32.06
CA TYR A 349 -16.64 -2.63 33.16
C TYR A 349 -17.00 -4.06 32.76
N ALA A 350 -16.97 -4.41 31.46
CA ALA A 350 -17.21 -5.77 31.02
C ALA A 350 -16.16 -6.75 31.58
N GLU A 351 -16.60 -7.69 32.41
CA GLU A 351 -15.78 -8.80 32.95
C GLU A 351 -15.53 -9.90 31.92
N LYS A 352 -16.39 -10.02 30.91
CA LYS A 352 -16.31 -11.01 29.83
C LYS A 352 -16.19 -10.31 28.48
N PRO A 353 -15.68 -10.99 27.44
CA PRO A 353 -15.68 -10.42 26.09
C PRO A 353 -17.10 -10.02 25.68
N MET A 354 -17.29 -8.73 25.41
CA MET A 354 -18.60 -8.15 25.12
C MET A 354 -18.62 -7.63 23.69
N THR A 355 -19.70 -7.94 22.96
CA THR A 355 -19.97 -7.37 21.63
C THR A 355 -21.20 -6.49 21.72
N ILE A 356 -21.07 -5.26 21.27
CA ILE A 356 -22.15 -4.30 21.25
C ILE A 356 -22.58 -4.08 19.80
N ILE A 357 -23.87 -4.26 19.52
CA ILE A 357 -24.47 -3.97 18.23
C ILE A 357 -24.84 -2.49 18.22
N PHE A 358 -24.19 -1.74 17.34
CA PHE A 358 -24.39 -0.33 17.11
C PHE A 358 -25.17 -0.10 15.82
N SER A 359 -25.92 0.99 15.75
CA SER A 359 -26.57 1.46 14.52
C SER A 359 -25.69 2.46 13.78
N GLY A 360 -25.94 2.65 12.49
CA GLY A 360 -25.23 3.67 11.71
C GLY A 360 -23.77 3.32 11.44
N ALA A 361 -23.52 2.07 11.04
CA ALA A 361 -22.19 1.63 10.63
C ALA A 361 -21.67 2.46 9.43
N LYS A 362 -20.39 2.81 9.46
CA LYS A 362 -19.69 3.55 8.40
C LYS A 362 -18.25 3.06 8.28
N ASN A 363 -17.60 3.36 7.16
CA ASN A 363 -16.18 3.03 6.92
C ASN A 363 -15.85 1.54 7.12
N LEU A 364 -16.80 0.65 6.82
CA LEU A 364 -16.67 -0.81 6.88
C LEU A 364 -17.15 -1.42 5.56
N ALA A 365 -16.78 -2.67 5.29
CA ALA A 365 -17.25 -3.39 4.12
C ALA A 365 -18.78 -3.53 4.14
N LYS A 366 -19.48 -3.31 3.01
CA LYS A 366 -20.95 -3.35 3.02
C LYS A 366 -21.50 -4.71 3.47
N ASN A 367 -20.80 -5.79 3.13
CA ASN A 367 -21.16 -7.16 3.48
C ASN A 367 -20.73 -7.58 4.91
N VAL A 368 -20.19 -6.68 5.73
CA VAL A 368 -20.10 -6.89 7.19
C VAL A 368 -21.24 -6.19 7.95
N ILE A 369 -21.92 -5.24 7.30
CA ILE A 369 -23.00 -4.44 7.88
C ILE A 369 -24.33 -5.17 7.66
N ASN A 370 -25.18 -5.22 8.68
CA ASN A 370 -26.53 -5.79 8.55
C ASN A 370 -27.39 -4.95 7.60
N VAL A 371 -28.46 -5.54 7.07
CA VAL A 371 -29.44 -4.86 6.20
C VAL A 371 -30.06 -3.63 6.88
N ASP A 372 -30.20 -3.65 8.20
CA ASP A 372 -30.71 -2.52 9.00
C ASP A 372 -29.64 -1.43 9.28
N GLY A 373 -28.44 -1.56 8.70
CA GLY A 373 -27.32 -0.63 8.89
C GLY A 373 -26.56 -0.82 10.20
N SER A 374 -26.87 -1.85 10.98
CA SER A 374 -26.19 -2.14 12.25
C SER A 374 -24.93 -3.00 12.08
N VAL A 375 -24.03 -2.92 13.06
CA VAL A 375 -22.82 -3.75 13.11
C VAL A 375 -22.47 -4.12 14.55
N GLY A 376 -22.03 -5.36 14.76
CA GLY A 376 -21.51 -5.81 16.05
C GLY A 376 -20.03 -5.46 16.20
N ILE A 377 -19.68 -4.64 17.20
CA ILE A 377 -18.29 -4.27 17.51
C ILE A 377 -17.89 -4.80 18.88
N ARG A 378 -16.66 -5.32 18.99
CA ARG A 378 -16.03 -5.72 20.24
C ARG A 378 -14.71 -4.98 20.40
N VAL A 379 -14.58 -4.24 21.50
CA VAL A 379 -13.28 -3.76 21.97
C VAL A 379 -12.61 -4.91 22.73
N VAL A 380 -11.48 -5.40 22.23
CA VAL A 380 -10.83 -6.59 22.78
C VAL A 380 -9.94 -6.24 23.97
N LYS A 381 -9.93 -7.12 24.98
CA LYS A 381 -9.01 -7.07 26.13
C LYS A 381 -7.99 -8.23 26.11
N ASN A 382 -8.01 -9.06 25.07
CA ASN A 382 -7.08 -10.16 24.92
C ASN A 382 -5.76 -9.62 24.34
N GLU A 383 -4.65 -9.87 25.04
CA GLU A 383 -3.34 -9.31 24.71
C GLU A 383 -2.92 -9.59 23.26
N PHE A 384 -3.07 -10.83 22.78
CA PHE A 384 -2.73 -11.17 21.40
C PHE A 384 -3.58 -10.39 20.39
N CYS A 385 -4.90 -10.41 20.55
CA CYS A 385 -5.80 -9.69 19.64
C CYS A 385 -5.61 -8.17 19.69
N GLU A 386 -5.36 -7.61 20.87
CA GLU A 386 -5.12 -6.18 21.07
C GLU A 386 -3.85 -5.76 20.35
N GLN A 387 -2.74 -6.48 20.58
CA GLN A 387 -1.48 -6.24 19.90
C GLN A 387 -1.61 -6.42 18.37
N LEU A 388 -2.38 -7.41 17.92
CA LEU A 388 -2.67 -7.62 16.51
C LEU A 388 -3.38 -6.39 15.92
N LEU A 389 -4.48 -5.95 16.53
CA LEU A 389 -5.26 -4.80 16.07
C LEU A 389 -4.48 -3.48 16.14
N GLN A 390 -3.64 -3.29 17.16
CA GLN A 390 -2.74 -2.14 17.26
C GLN A 390 -1.72 -2.13 16.10
N ARG A 391 -1.19 -3.29 15.71
CA ARG A 391 -0.29 -3.43 14.56
C ARG A 391 -1.00 -3.23 13.21
N PHE A 392 -2.19 -3.80 13.04
CA PHE A 392 -3.00 -3.63 11.83
C PHE A 392 -3.56 -2.21 11.67
N ARG A 393 -3.77 -1.49 12.78
CA ARG A 393 -4.35 -0.14 12.88
C ARG A 393 -5.72 0.03 12.24
N LYS A 394 -6.32 -1.07 11.81
CA LYS A 394 -7.65 -1.17 11.22
C LYS A 394 -8.42 -2.26 11.96
N PRO A 395 -9.76 -2.17 11.96
CA PRO A 395 -10.60 -3.23 12.47
C PRO A 395 -10.34 -4.55 11.75
N ILE A 396 -10.51 -5.64 12.49
CA ILE A 396 -10.47 -7.01 11.95
C ILE A 396 -11.85 -7.62 12.07
N VAL A 397 -12.33 -8.25 10.99
CA VAL A 397 -13.54 -9.07 11.06
C VAL A 397 -13.22 -10.38 11.75
N SER A 398 -14.07 -10.79 12.67
CA SER A 398 -13.91 -12.01 13.45
C SER A 398 -15.19 -12.85 13.45
N THR A 399 -15.00 -14.16 13.63
CA THR A 399 -16.04 -15.17 13.76
C THR A 399 -15.48 -16.34 14.57
N SER A 400 -16.37 -17.18 15.09
CA SER A 400 -16.00 -18.51 15.55
C SER A 400 -15.54 -19.40 14.38
N ALA A 401 -14.59 -20.29 14.66
CA ALA A 401 -13.95 -21.20 13.71
C ALA A 401 -14.72 -22.53 13.53
N ASN A 402 -15.98 -22.44 13.09
CA ASN A 402 -16.86 -23.58 12.79
C ASN A 402 -17.62 -23.34 11.48
N ILE A 403 -18.21 -24.35 10.84
CA ILE A 403 -19.14 -24.07 9.73
C ILE A 403 -20.45 -23.51 10.31
N SER A 404 -21.13 -22.63 9.56
CA SER A 404 -22.40 -22.04 9.94
C SER A 404 -23.46 -23.12 10.19
N GLY A 405 -24.00 -23.15 11.41
CA GLY A 405 -24.97 -24.15 11.85
C GLY A 405 -24.35 -25.29 12.68
N GLU A 406 -23.04 -25.46 12.65
CA GLU A 406 -22.34 -26.45 13.48
C GLU A 406 -22.02 -25.90 14.88
N PRO A 407 -21.76 -26.77 15.88
CA PRO A 407 -21.29 -26.35 17.19
C PRO A 407 -20.00 -25.50 17.10
N THR A 408 -19.87 -24.53 18.00
CA THR A 408 -18.62 -23.77 18.12
C THR A 408 -17.58 -24.61 18.85
N PRO A 409 -16.37 -24.79 18.30
CA PRO A 409 -15.31 -25.52 18.98
C PRO A 409 -14.91 -24.78 20.26
N LYS A 410 -14.74 -25.55 21.33
CA LYS A 410 -14.21 -25.08 22.61
C LYS A 410 -12.69 -25.00 22.58
N PHE A 411 -12.07 -25.92 21.85
CA PHE A 411 -10.62 -26.11 21.81
C PHE A 411 -10.13 -26.16 20.36
N PHE A 412 -8.82 -26.01 20.17
CA PHE A 412 -8.22 -25.94 18.84
C PHE A 412 -8.32 -27.26 18.07
N ASP A 413 -8.19 -28.39 18.76
CA ASP A 413 -8.30 -29.74 18.20
C ASP A 413 -9.73 -30.08 17.73
N GLU A 414 -10.74 -29.37 18.23
CA GLU A 414 -12.13 -29.48 17.78
C GLU A 414 -12.42 -28.71 16.47
N ILE A 415 -11.50 -27.87 15.99
CA ILE A 415 -11.65 -27.16 14.71
C ILE A 415 -11.49 -28.18 13.57
N SER A 416 -12.46 -28.23 12.66
CA SER A 416 -12.44 -29.12 11.48
C SER A 416 -11.25 -28.84 10.56
N GLU A 417 -10.66 -29.89 9.97
CA GLU A 417 -9.60 -29.75 8.98
C GLU A 417 -10.04 -28.91 7.77
N ASP A 418 -11.29 -29.01 7.33
CA ASP A 418 -11.84 -28.17 6.25
C ASP A 418 -11.64 -26.66 6.49
N ILE A 419 -11.75 -26.21 7.76
CA ILE A 419 -11.52 -24.79 8.12
C ILE A 419 -10.03 -24.48 8.18
N LYS A 420 -9.22 -25.41 8.71
CA LYS A 420 -7.75 -25.24 8.82
C LYS A 420 -7.12 -25.16 7.42
N ASP A 421 -7.59 -25.96 6.49
CA ASP A 421 -7.12 -26.00 5.10
C ASP A 421 -7.63 -24.81 4.26
N ALA A 422 -8.78 -24.24 4.62
CA ALA A 422 -9.38 -23.12 3.88
C ALA A 422 -8.83 -21.74 4.27
N VAL A 423 -8.13 -21.61 5.40
CA VAL A 423 -7.51 -20.36 5.83
C VAL A 423 -6.06 -20.26 5.34
N ASP A 424 -5.63 -19.03 5.03
CA ASP A 424 -4.27 -18.79 4.52
C ASP A 424 -3.19 -19.01 5.58
N TYR A 425 -3.56 -18.91 6.87
CA TYR A 425 -2.63 -19.06 7.99
C TYR A 425 -3.36 -19.41 9.29
N VAL A 426 -2.78 -20.35 10.04
CA VAL A 426 -3.20 -20.68 11.41
C VAL A 426 -2.10 -20.24 12.37
N VAL A 427 -2.43 -19.34 13.29
CA VAL A 427 -1.47 -18.81 14.27
C VAL A 427 -1.17 -19.87 15.32
N ASP A 428 0.11 -20.15 15.56
CA ASP A 428 0.58 -21.01 16.65
C ASP A 428 0.59 -20.25 17.98
N TYR A 429 -0.59 -20.10 18.59
CA TYR A 429 -0.76 -19.41 19.86
C TYR A 429 -1.87 -20.07 20.70
N ASN A 430 -1.53 -20.50 21.91
CA ASN A 430 -2.45 -21.14 22.86
C ASN A 430 -3.26 -22.31 22.28
N GLN A 431 -2.73 -23.06 21.31
CA GLN A 431 -3.44 -24.19 20.70
C GLN A 431 -3.65 -25.35 21.70
N GLU A 432 -2.80 -25.47 22.71
CA GLU A 432 -2.88 -26.48 23.76
C GLU A 432 -3.75 -26.06 24.98
N ASP A 433 -4.32 -24.85 24.98
CA ASP A 433 -5.13 -24.35 26.10
C ASP A 433 -6.52 -25.00 26.13
N LEU A 434 -6.69 -25.95 27.06
CA LEU A 434 -7.94 -26.67 27.30
C LEU A 434 -8.82 -26.04 28.40
N THR A 435 -8.60 -24.76 28.74
CA THR A 435 -9.44 -24.06 29.71
C THR A 435 -10.81 -23.75 29.11
N GLU A 436 -11.90 -24.22 29.72
CA GLU A 436 -13.25 -23.89 29.26
C GLU A 436 -13.52 -22.38 29.36
N LYS A 437 -13.64 -21.72 28.21
CA LYS A 437 -13.96 -20.30 28.12
C LYS A 437 -15.46 -20.09 28.01
N LYS A 438 -15.98 -19.11 28.76
CA LYS A 438 -17.38 -18.70 28.64
C LYS A 438 -17.59 -17.92 27.34
N PRO A 439 -18.72 -18.12 26.65
CA PRO A 439 -19.02 -17.39 25.43
C PRO A 439 -19.15 -15.88 25.71
N SER A 440 -18.97 -15.10 24.65
CA SER A 440 -19.10 -13.65 24.71
C SER A 440 -20.56 -13.21 24.86
N THR A 441 -20.77 -12.18 25.68
CA THR A 441 -22.06 -11.50 25.80
C THR A 441 -22.28 -10.61 24.58
N ILE A 442 -23.50 -10.61 24.02
CA ILE A 442 -23.89 -9.77 22.89
C ILE A 442 -25.07 -8.90 23.31
N ILE A 443 -24.92 -7.59 23.17
CA ILE A 443 -25.91 -6.59 23.55
C ILE A 443 -26.22 -5.72 22.35
N LYS A 444 -27.50 -5.38 22.12
CA LYS A 444 -27.91 -4.34 21.18
C LYS A 444 -28.20 -3.06 21.94
N LEU A 445 -27.59 -1.95 21.55
CA LEU A 445 -27.86 -0.62 22.12
C LEU A 445 -28.75 0.20 21.19
N GLY A 446 -29.80 0.77 21.75
CA GLY A 446 -30.63 1.78 21.09
C GLY A 446 -30.05 3.19 21.28
N PRO A 447 -30.46 4.16 20.44
CA PRO A 447 -29.93 5.54 20.47
C PRO A 447 -30.14 6.25 21.81
N SER A 448 -31.19 5.88 22.56
CA SER A 448 -31.54 6.46 23.86
C SER A 448 -30.90 5.72 25.06
N GLY A 449 -29.91 4.85 24.83
CA GLY A 449 -29.23 4.07 25.88
C GLY A 449 -30.01 2.86 26.40
N GLN A 450 -31.16 2.53 25.80
CA GLN A 450 -31.87 1.27 26.08
C GLN A 450 -31.06 0.10 25.51
N PHE A 451 -31.01 -1.03 26.22
CA PHE A 451 -30.23 -2.19 25.79
C PHE A 451 -30.99 -3.50 25.87
N GLU A 452 -30.70 -4.39 24.93
CA GLU A 452 -31.27 -5.74 24.83
C GLU A 452 -30.14 -6.79 24.79
N PHE A 453 -30.25 -7.83 25.62
CA PHE A 453 -29.33 -8.96 25.56
C PHE A 453 -29.74 -9.91 24.43
N ILE A 454 -28.91 -9.96 23.39
CA ILE A 454 -29.04 -10.95 22.31
C ILE A 454 -28.46 -12.29 22.75
N ARG A 455 -27.37 -12.26 23.55
CA ARG A 455 -26.76 -13.44 24.17
C ARG A 455 -26.11 -13.06 25.49
N LYS A 456 -26.33 -13.86 26.56
CA LYS A 456 -25.72 -13.65 27.87
C LYS A 456 -24.38 -14.36 28.03
#